data_AF-A0A354WXE9-F1
#
_entry.id   AF-A0A354WXE9-F1
#
_cell.length_a   1.000
_cell.length_b   1.000
_cell.length_c   1.000
_cell.angle_alpha   90.00
_cell.angle_beta   90.00
_cell.angle_gamma   90.00
#
_symmetry.space_group_name_H-M   'P 1'
#
loop_
_entity.id
_entity.type
_entity.pdbx_description
1 polymer ?
#
loop_
_entity_poly.entity_id
_entity_poly.type
_entity_poly.pdbx_seq_one_letter_code
_entity_poly.pdbx_strand_id
1 'polypeptide(L)'
;MKIGFDNEKYQSIQSEHIKERISQFDGKLYLELGGKLFDDHHASRILPGFQPDSKLRMFQKISDSIEIVIVISATDIEKNKKRADLGITYDEDVLRLRGEFINRGFKVGSVVITHYNGQPAAISFKQRLERNGIRTYCHYLIEGYPHDVKLIASDEGFGKNDYVETDRPLVIVTAPGPGSGKMAVCLSQLYNEHKRGIRAGYAKFETFPVWNLPLKHPVNIAYEAATADLNDVNMIDPFHLEAYNKIAINYNRDVEIYPVLNALFEGIYGYNPYKSPTDMGVNMVGFCISDDSICDEASKNEIIRRYYEATNKMAMGACNEAEINKIQLLFNQARITTDYRKVTVAAKRFLKETNHTSSAIELEDGTVICAHSSDLLGCSAALLLNVMKYLAGINHELRLIPQSMIEPIQHTKINYLGSRNPRLHTDEVLVALSVLSENDENCRKALEQLPKLRGCQAHCTVMLSDVDQKIFKKLGINLTCEPVVKKP
;
A
#
# COMPACT_ATOMS: atom_id res chain seq x y z
N MET A 1 16.56 -0.25 13.65
CA MET A 1 15.15 -0.71 13.81
C MET A 1 15.12 -2.21 14.09
N LYS A 2 14.23 -2.70 14.97
CA LYS A 2 14.10 -4.15 15.23
C LYS A 2 13.36 -4.85 14.06
N ILE A 3 13.76 -6.08 13.74
CA ILE A 3 13.20 -6.88 12.63
C ILE A 3 12.32 -7.99 13.20
N GLY A 4 11.08 -8.09 12.74
CA GLY A 4 10.13 -9.16 13.08
C GLY A 4 9.72 -10.03 11.91
N PHE A 5 10.28 -9.79 10.72
CA PHE A 5 9.95 -10.51 9.50
C PHE A 5 11.21 -10.95 8.74
N ASP A 6 11.28 -12.23 8.38
CA ASP A 6 12.35 -12.81 7.58
C ASP A 6 12.02 -12.70 6.08
N ASN A 7 12.59 -11.68 5.45
CA ASN A 7 12.34 -11.39 4.03
C ASN A 7 13.01 -12.39 3.09
N GLU A 8 14.13 -13.00 3.48
CA GLU A 8 14.83 -13.97 2.64
C GLU A 8 14.07 -15.29 2.62
N LYS A 9 13.63 -15.76 3.80
CA LYS A 9 12.73 -16.91 3.94
C LYS A 9 11.45 -16.69 3.14
N TYR A 10 10.82 -15.52 3.24
CA TYR A 10 9.64 -15.19 2.46
C TYR A 10 9.86 -15.33 0.97
N GLN A 11 10.92 -14.71 0.42
CA GLN A 11 11.18 -14.82 -1.01
C GLN A 11 11.42 -16.27 -1.45
N SER A 12 12.02 -17.10 -0.60
CA SER A 12 12.23 -18.52 -0.90
C SER A 12 10.89 -19.28 -0.92
N ILE A 13 10.22 -19.37 0.22
CA ILE A 13 9.05 -20.24 0.38
C ILE A 13 7.85 -19.77 -0.45
N GLN A 14 7.69 -18.45 -0.65
CA GLN A 14 6.59 -17.92 -1.44
C GLN A 14 6.77 -18.27 -2.93
N SER A 15 7.99 -18.20 -3.44
CA SER A 15 8.28 -18.56 -4.83
C SER A 15 8.15 -20.07 -5.07
N GLU A 16 8.56 -20.89 -4.10
CA GLU A 16 8.40 -22.33 -4.13
C GLU A 16 6.94 -22.74 -4.09
N HIS A 17 6.15 -22.18 -3.19
CA HIS A 17 4.72 -22.48 -3.08
C HIS A 17 3.93 -22.11 -4.35
N ILE A 18 4.32 -21.03 -5.04
CA ILE A 18 3.72 -20.69 -6.34
C ILE A 18 4.11 -21.73 -7.41
N LYS A 19 5.35 -22.23 -7.42
CA LYS A 19 5.77 -23.31 -8.34
C LYS A 19 5.02 -24.62 -8.08
N GLU A 20 4.83 -24.97 -6.81
CA GLU A 20 4.02 -26.12 -6.41
C GLU A 20 2.59 -25.97 -6.92
N ARG A 21 1.98 -24.78 -6.74
CA ARG A 21 0.64 -24.49 -7.27
C ARG A 21 0.55 -24.64 -8.77
N ILE A 22 1.53 -24.14 -9.53
CA ILE A 22 1.58 -24.33 -11.00
C ILE A 22 1.61 -25.83 -11.36
N SER A 23 2.37 -26.62 -10.60
CA SER A 23 2.53 -28.06 -10.85
C SER A 23 1.24 -28.86 -10.58
N GLN A 24 0.33 -28.36 -9.74
CA GLN A 24 -0.97 -28.98 -9.48
C GLN A 24 -1.95 -28.86 -10.68
N PHE A 25 -1.67 -27.94 -11.61
CA PHE A 25 -2.51 -27.63 -12.78
C PHE A 25 -1.78 -27.87 -14.10
N ASP A 26 -1.02 -28.97 -14.17
CA ASP A 26 -0.35 -29.44 -15.39
C ASP A 26 0.55 -28.38 -16.07
N GLY A 27 1.07 -27.43 -15.27
CA GLY A 27 2.05 -26.46 -15.73
C GLY A 27 1.49 -25.10 -16.16
N LYS A 28 0.18 -24.81 -16.03
CA LYS A 28 -0.37 -23.47 -16.34
C LYS A 28 -1.20 -22.88 -15.20
N LEU A 29 -0.88 -21.66 -14.76
CA LEU A 29 -1.57 -20.96 -13.68
C LEU A 29 -1.83 -19.50 -14.04
N TYR A 30 -3.09 -19.07 -13.92
CA TYR A 30 -3.50 -17.68 -13.93
C TYR A 30 -3.58 -17.18 -12.48
N LEU A 31 -2.64 -16.30 -12.11
CA LEU A 31 -2.52 -15.76 -10.77
C LEU A 31 -3.11 -14.36 -10.71
N GLU A 32 -4.25 -14.20 -10.04
CA GLU A 32 -4.79 -12.89 -9.73
C GLU A 32 -3.93 -12.22 -8.66
N LEU A 33 -3.37 -11.06 -9.00
CA LEU A 33 -2.58 -10.28 -8.06
C LEU A 33 -3.44 -9.19 -7.41
N GLY A 34 -3.68 -9.32 -6.11
CA GLY A 34 -4.35 -8.31 -5.31
C GLY A 34 -3.36 -7.32 -4.66
N GLY A 35 -3.78 -6.06 -4.55
CA GLY A 35 -3.02 -5.00 -3.87
C GLY A 35 -1.81 -4.45 -4.65
N LYS A 36 -0.91 -3.79 -3.92
CA LYS A 36 0.29 -3.13 -4.47
C LYS A 36 1.44 -4.12 -4.65
N LEU A 37 2.20 -3.95 -5.72
CA LEU A 37 3.38 -4.78 -6.05
C LEU A 37 4.72 -4.05 -5.91
N PHE A 38 4.76 -2.77 -6.26
CA PHE A 38 6.01 -1.99 -6.34
C PHE A 38 6.35 -1.29 -5.03
N ASP A 39 5.33 -0.88 -4.29
CA ASP A 39 5.38 0.09 -3.21
C ASP A 39 4.46 -0.32 -2.05
N ASP A 40 4.58 -1.56 -1.57
CA ASP A 40 3.77 -2.04 -0.43
C ASP A 40 4.32 -1.52 0.91
N HIS A 41 4.23 -0.20 1.06
CA HIS A 41 4.68 0.50 2.25
C HIS A 41 3.83 0.14 3.47
N HIS A 42 2.58 -0.29 3.29
CA HIS A 42 1.77 -0.77 4.41
C HIS A 42 2.38 -2.04 4.99
N ALA A 43 2.62 -3.07 4.17
CA ALA A 43 3.28 -4.31 4.59
C ALA A 43 4.62 -4.03 5.29
N SER A 44 5.47 -3.17 4.72
CA SER A 44 6.78 -2.85 5.30
C SER A 44 6.73 -2.23 6.71
N ARG A 45 5.60 -1.60 7.07
CA ARG A 45 5.43 -0.98 8.38
C ARG A 45 4.85 -1.91 9.42
N ILE A 46 4.02 -2.87 9.01
CA ILE A 46 3.38 -3.82 9.92
C ILE A 46 4.15 -5.13 10.06
N LEU A 47 5.04 -5.42 9.10
CA LEU A 47 5.98 -6.54 9.12
C LEU A 47 7.42 -6.01 9.04
N PRO A 48 8.01 -5.49 10.13
CA PRO A 48 9.37 -4.93 10.11
C PRO A 48 10.40 -5.93 9.59
N GLY A 49 10.99 -5.67 8.43
CA GLY A 49 11.83 -6.62 7.68
C GLY A 49 11.30 -6.87 6.26
N PHE A 50 9.99 -6.80 6.06
CA PHE A 50 9.37 -6.80 4.74
C PHE A 50 9.74 -5.51 4.00
N GLN A 51 10.32 -5.64 2.81
CA GLN A 51 10.67 -4.50 1.96
C GLN A 51 9.50 -4.14 1.02
N PRO A 52 9.31 -2.86 0.67
CA PRO A 52 8.19 -2.43 -0.20
C PRO A 52 8.11 -3.18 -1.55
N ASP A 53 9.24 -3.67 -2.05
CA ASP A 53 9.40 -4.40 -3.31
C ASP A 53 9.56 -5.92 -3.14
N SER A 54 9.32 -6.47 -1.93
CA SER A 54 9.58 -7.90 -1.64
C SER A 54 8.82 -8.87 -2.53
N LYS A 55 7.56 -8.56 -2.87
CA LYS A 55 6.77 -9.37 -3.81
C LYS A 55 7.42 -9.42 -5.18
N LEU A 56 7.94 -8.29 -5.64
CA LEU A 56 8.57 -8.22 -6.94
C LEU A 56 9.93 -8.95 -6.94
N ARG A 57 10.74 -8.82 -5.88
CA ARG A 57 11.98 -9.61 -5.74
C ARG A 57 11.70 -11.11 -5.71
N MET A 58 10.62 -11.52 -5.05
CA MET A 58 10.14 -12.90 -5.08
C MET A 58 9.82 -13.34 -6.51
N PHE A 59 9.07 -12.56 -7.27
CA PHE A 59 8.75 -12.87 -8.67
C PHE A 59 9.98 -12.85 -9.60
N GLN A 60 10.99 -12.01 -9.32
CA GLN A 60 12.23 -11.98 -10.09
C GLN A 60 12.97 -13.33 -10.04
N LYS A 61 12.85 -14.11 -8.95
CA LYS A 61 13.43 -15.47 -8.87
C LYS A 61 12.82 -16.46 -9.87
N ILE A 62 11.67 -16.13 -10.45
CA ILE A 62 10.92 -16.97 -11.39
C ILE A 62 10.46 -16.19 -12.64
N SER A 63 11.15 -15.08 -12.97
CA SER A 63 10.77 -14.17 -14.05
C SER A 63 10.69 -14.86 -15.42
N ASP A 64 11.53 -15.86 -15.66
CA ASP A 64 11.55 -16.63 -16.91
C ASP A 64 10.32 -17.51 -17.11
N SER A 65 9.54 -17.72 -16.06
CA SER A 65 8.28 -18.47 -16.08
C SER A 65 7.06 -17.55 -16.05
N ILE A 66 7.26 -16.23 -15.95
CA ILE A 66 6.18 -15.25 -15.79
C ILE A 66 5.87 -14.54 -17.11
N GLU A 67 4.57 -14.35 -17.35
CA GLU A 67 4.01 -13.37 -18.26
C GLU A 67 2.98 -12.51 -17.53
N ILE A 68 3.01 -11.20 -17.77
CA ILE A 68 2.10 -10.25 -17.13
C ILE A 68 1.02 -9.84 -18.11
N VAL A 69 -0.22 -9.93 -17.66
CA VAL A 69 -1.42 -9.40 -18.34
C VAL A 69 -1.98 -8.27 -17.48
N ILE A 70 -2.10 -7.08 -18.08
CA ILE A 70 -2.64 -5.91 -17.40
C ILE A 70 -4.10 -5.73 -17.81
N VAL A 71 -4.98 -5.62 -16.82
CA VAL A 71 -6.43 -5.51 -17.03
C VAL A 71 -6.89 -4.10 -16.67
N ILE A 72 -7.77 -3.54 -17.50
CA ILE A 72 -8.40 -2.24 -17.27
C ILE A 72 -9.88 -2.28 -17.67
N SER A 73 -10.73 -1.63 -16.88
CA SER A 73 -12.16 -1.54 -17.20
C SER A 73 -12.45 -0.45 -18.22
N ALA A 74 -13.19 -0.76 -19.28
CA ALA A 74 -13.72 0.22 -20.23
C ALA A 74 -14.57 1.29 -19.52
N THR A 75 -15.31 0.92 -18.47
CA THR A 75 -16.10 1.88 -17.69
C THR A 75 -15.25 2.83 -16.87
N ASP A 76 -14.08 2.40 -16.38
CA ASP A 76 -13.14 3.24 -15.64
C ASP A 76 -12.39 4.21 -16.57
N ILE A 77 -12.10 3.77 -17.82
CA ILE A 77 -11.56 4.63 -18.88
C ILE A 77 -12.55 5.74 -19.20
N GLU A 78 -13.81 5.40 -19.47
CA GLU A 78 -14.86 6.38 -19.82
C GLU A 78 -15.08 7.42 -18.71
N LYS A 79 -14.95 7.00 -17.45
CA LYS A 79 -15.08 7.88 -16.28
C LYS A 79 -13.82 8.70 -15.97
N ASN A 80 -12.74 8.54 -16.74
CA ASN A 80 -11.42 9.13 -16.44
C ASN A 80 -10.99 8.87 -14.99
N LYS A 81 -11.23 7.65 -14.50
CA LYS A 81 -10.97 7.30 -13.11
C LYS A 81 -9.49 7.51 -12.81
N LYS A 82 -9.22 8.25 -11.73
CA LYS A 82 -7.86 8.56 -11.28
C LYS A 82 -7.41 7.66 -10.16
N ARG A 83 -6.12 7.33 -10.16
CA ARG A 83 -5.47 6.63 -9.06
C ARG A 83 -5.12 7.64 -7.97
N ALA A 84 -5.70 7.49 -6.78
CA ALA A 84 -5.61 8.50 -5.72
C ALA A 84 -4.18 8.78 -5.23
N ASP A 85 -3.28 7.79 -5.29
CA ASP A 85 -1.90 7.90 -4.84
C ASP A 85 -0.96 8.62 -5.85
N LEU A 86 -1.28 8.55 -7.15
CA LEU A 86 -0.44 9.11 -8.22
C LEU A 86 -1.07 10.31 -8.94
N GLY A 87 -2.38 10.49 -8.86
CA GLY A 87 -3.11 11.58 -9.52
C GLY A 87 -3.29 11.43 -11.04
N ILE A 88 -2.82 10.31 -11.62
CA ILE A 88 -2.96 9.96 -13.04
C ILE A 88 -4.20 9.11 -13.30
N THR A 89 -4.70 9.09 -14.54
CA THR A 89 -5.83 8.26 -14.94
C THR A 89 -5.43 6.78 -15.05
N TYR A 90 -6.40 5.87 -14.98
CA TYR A 90 -6.13 4.43 -15.02
C TYR A 90 -5.49 3.98 -16.34
N ASP A 91 -5.84 4.59 -17.47
CA ASP A 91 -5.25 4.31 -18.78
C ASP A 91 -3.78 4.75 -18.88
N GLU A 92 -3.44 5.89 -18.26
CA GLU A 92 -2.04 6.30 -18.08
C GLU A 92 -1.28 5.35 -17.14
N ASP A 93 -1.92 4.89 -16.06
CA ASP A 93 -1.32 3.95 -15.12
C ASP A 93 -1.05 2.57 -15.76
N VAL A 94 -1.87 2.11 -16.71
CA VAL A 94 -1.59 0.89 -17.50
C VAL A 94 -0.26 1.00 -18.24
N LEU A 95 -0.03 2.12 -18.94
CA LEU A 95 1.21 2.34 -19.68
C LEU A 95 2.42 2.46 -18.73
N ARG A 96 2.24 3.16 -17.59
CA ARG A 96 3.26 3.27 -16.55
C ARG A 96 3.61 1.90 -15.96
N LEU A 97 2.62 1.12 -15.52
CA LEU A 97 2.80 -0.22 -14.97
C LEU A 97 3.52 -1.14 -15.96
N ARG A 98 3.11 -1.11 -17.24
CA ARG A 98 3.78 -1.86 -18.30
C ARG A 98 5.25 -1.49 -18.40
N GLY A 99 5.57 -0.19 -18.42
CA GLY A 99 6.95 0.30 -18.45
C GLY A 99 7.76 -0.17 -17.24
N GLU A 100 7.20 -0.03 -16.03
CA GLU A 100 7.85 -0.47 -14.79
C GLU A 100 8.15 -1.97 -14.78
N PHE A 101 7.23 -2.80 -15.29
CA PHE A 101 7.44 -4.24 -15.37
C PHE A 101 8.56 -4.61 -16.37
N ILE A 102 8.55 -4.01 -17.56
CA ILE A 102 9.57 -4.23 -18.58
C ILE A 102 10.95 -3.78 -18.08
N ASN A 103 11.04 -2.61 -17.44
CA ASN A 103 12.28 -2.09 -16.86
C ASN A 103 12.87 -3.00 -15.79
N ARG A 104 12.03 -3.84 -15.15
CA ARG A 104 12.44 -4.84 -14.16
C ARG A 104 12.64 -6.25 -14.73
N GLY A 105 12.60 -6.40 -16.06
CA GLY A 105 12.90 -7.64 -16.77
C GLY A 105 11.72 -8.60 -16.93
N PHE A 106 10.49 -8.19 -16.64
CA PHE A 106 9.31 -9.04 -16.83
C PHE A 106 8.77 -8.96 -18.27
N LYS A 107 8.32 -10.10 -18.80
CA LYS A 107 7.52 -10.14 -20.03
C LYS A 107 6.13 -9.59 -19.74
N VAL A 108 5.76 -8.50 -20.38
CA VAL A 108 4.36 -8.00 -20.40
C VAL A 108 3.73 -8.36 -21.73
N GLY A 109 2.83 -9.34 -21.71
CA GLY A 109 2.26 -9.96 -22.91
C GLY A 109 1.20 -9.09 -23.57
N SER A 110 0.21 -8.66 -22.80
CA SER A 110 -0.98 -8.01 -23.34
C SER A 110 -1.70 -7.09 -22.34
N VAL A 111 -2.62 -6.29 -22.89
CA VAL A 111 -3.61 -5.52 -22.11
C VAL A 111 -5.01 -6.06 -22.43
N VAL A 112 -5.82 -6.26 -21.39
CA VAL A 112 -7.21 -6.70 -21.53
C VAL A 112 -8.14 -5.57 -21.10
N ILE A 113 -9.01 -5.14 -22.01
CA ILE A 113 -10.05 -4.15 -21.75
C ILE A 113 -11.34 -4.91 -21.37
N THR A 114 -11.70 -4.88 -20.10
CA THR A 114 -12.91 -5.54 -19.55
C THR A 114 -14.13 -4.64 -19.59
N HIS A 115 -15.32 -5.21 -19.41
CA HIS A 115 -16.60 -4.49 -19.46
C HIS A 115 -16.78 -3.74 -20.78
N TYR A 116 -16.16 -4.25 -21.86
CA TYR A 116 -16.17 -3.61 -23.15
C TYR A 116 -17.55 -3.72 -23.78
N ASN A 117 -18.08 -2.59 -24.22
CA ASN A 117 -19.38 -2.48 -24.88
C ASN A 117 -19.37 -1.39 -25.97
N GLY A 118 -18.21 -1.13 -26.58
CA GLY A 118 -18.05 -0.12 -27.62
C GLY A 118 -17.99 1.33 -27.13
N GLN A 119 -17.54 1.56 -25.90
CA GLN A 119 -17.40 2.92 -25.36
C GLN A 119 -16.34 3.72 -26.15
N PRO A 120 -16.60 4.99 -26.53
CA PRO A 120 -15.69 5.77 -27.39
C PRO A 120 -14.28 5.95 -26.81
N ALA A 121 -14.15 6.21 -25.50
CA ALA A 121 -12.83 6.39 -24.88
C ALA A 121 -12.04 5.06 -24.86
N ALA A 122 -12.72 3.95 -24.61
CA ALA A 122 -12.12 2.62 -24.66
C ALA A 122 -11.65 2.23 -26.08
N ILE A 123 -12.41 2.59 -27.12
CA ILE A 123 -12.01 2.38 -28.52
C ILE A 123 -10.75 3.19 -28.85
N SER A 124 -10.72 4.48 -28.48
CA SER A 124 -9.55 5.35 -28.69
C SER A 124 -8.31 4.82 -27.96
N PHE A 125 -8.48 4.34 -26.72
CA PHE A 125 -7.40 3.74 -25.94
C PHE A 125 -6.89 2.44 -26.57
N LYS A 126 -7.79 1.55 -27.01
CA LYS A 126 -7.43 0.32 -27.76
C LYS A 126 -6.58 0.65 -28.99
N GLN A 127 -7.02 1.59 -29.83
CA GLN A 127 -6.27 2.04 -31.00
C GLN A 127 -4.92 2.66 -30.65
N ARG A 128 -4.81 3.34 -29.49
CA ARG A 128 -3.52 3.84 -28.98
C ARG A 128 -2.59 2.68 -28.59
N LEU A 129 -3.09 1.65 -27.91
CA LEU A 129 -2.29 0.47 -27.54
C LEU A 129 -1.79 -0.26 -28.79
N GLU A 130 -2.66 -0.51 -29.75
CA GLU A 130 -2.34 -1.21 -31.00
C GLU A 130 -1.28 -0.45 -31.83
N ARG A 131 -1.40 0.89 -31.94
CA ARG A 131 -0.39 1.75 -32.59
C ARG A 131 0.99 1.67 -31.92
N ASN A 132 1.04 1.38 -30.63
CA ASN A 132 2.29 1.18 -29.88
C ASN A 132 2.76 -0.28 -29.90
N GLY A 133 2.16 -1.14 -30.73
CA GLY A 133 2.51 -2.56 -30.84
C GLY A 133 2.13 -3.39 -29.60
N ILE A 134 1.18 -2.92 -28.79
CA ILE A 134 0.73 -3.63 -27.58
C ILE A 134 -0.46 -4.51 -27.95
N ARG A 135 -0.33 -5.84 -27.80
CA ARG A 135 -1.42 -6.79 -27.99
C ARG A 135 -2.56 -6.46 -27.02
N THR A 136 -3.76 -6.29 -27.56
CA THR A 136 -4.92 -5.84 -26.80
C THR A 136 -6.12 -6.73 -27.09
N TYR A 137 -6.80 -7.15 -26.02
CA TYR A 137 -7.96 -8.04 -26.06
C TYR A 137 -9.16 -7.37 -25.39
N CYS A 138 -10.37 -7.72 -25.81
CA CYS A 138 -11.62 -7.23 -25.27
C CYS A 138 -12.38 -8.35 -24.54
N HIS A 139 -12.76 -8.07 -23.30
CA HIS A 139 -13.70 -8.88 -22.54
C HIS A 139 -14.99 -8.11 -22.34
N TYR A 140 -16.11 -8.74 -22.64
CA TYR A 140 -17.42 -8.13 -22.74
C TYR A 140 -18.18 -8.24 -21.42
N LEU A 141 -19.28 -7.48 -21.32
CA LEU A 141 -20.24 -7.66 -20.24
C LEU A 141 -20.99 -8.97 -20.45
N ILE A 142 -21.00 -9.81 -19.41
CA ILE A 142 -21.75 -11.06 -19.38
C ILE A 142 -23.00 -10.80 -18.55
N GLU A 143 -24.17 -11.01 -19.16
CA GLU A 143 -25.46 -10.88 -18.48
C GLU A 143 -25.56 -11.89 -17.34
N GLY A 144 -26.17 -11.48 -16.22
CA GLY A 144 -26.35 -12.35 -15.05
C GLY A 144 -25.07 -12.68 -14.27
N TYR A 145 -23.91 -12.09 -14.60
CA TYR A 145 -22.67 -12.27 -13.83
C TYR A 145 -22.80 -11.61 -12.44
N PRO A 146 -22.44 -12.30 -11.33
CA PRO A 146 -21.77 -13.60 -11.27
C PRO A 146 -22.72 -14.80 -11.04
N HIS A 147 -24.04 -14.61 -11.00
CA HIS A 147 -24.99 -15.61 -10.49
C HIS A 147 -25.43 -16.69 -11.51
N ASP A 148 -25.51 -16.37 -12.80
CA ASP A 148 -25.91 -17.35 -13.83
C ASP A 148 -24.71 -18.18 -14.34
N VAL A 149 -24.25 -19.11 -13.50
CA VAL A 149 -23.07 -19.94 -13.76
C VAL A 149 -23.15 -20.67 -15.11
N LYS A 150 -24.34 -21.14 -15.50
CA LYS A 150 -24.53 -21.88 -16.76
C LYS A 150 -24.33 -20.98 -17.96
N LEU A 151 -24.87 -19.76 -17.94
CA LEU A 151 -24.64 -18.79 -19.00
C LEU A 151 -23.18 -18.34 -19.02
N ILE A 152 -22.59 -18.08 -17.85
CA ILE A 152 -21.22 -17.59 -17.72
C ILE A 152 -20.22 -18.61 -18.29
N ALA A 153 -20.31 -19.89 -17.90
CA ALA A 153 -19.45 -20.96 -18.39
C ALA A 153 -19.94 -21.55 -19.73
N SER A 154 -20.30 -20.68 -20.68
CA SER A 154 -20.77 -21.08 -22.01
C SER A 154 -20.16 -20.23 -23.12
N ASP A 155 -20.46 -20.59 -24.37
CA ASP A 155 -20.04 -19.83 -25.55
C ASP A 155 -20.67 -18.44 -25.63
N GLU A 156 -21.84 -18.27 -25.00
CA GLU A 156 -22.53 -16.98 -24.91
C GLU A 156 -22.06 -16.13 -23.73
N GLY A 157 -21.28 -16.71 -22.80
CA GLY A 157 -20.63 -16.05 -21.68
C GLY A 157 -19.14 -15.86 -21.91
N PHE A 158 -18.30 -16.63 -21.23
CA PHE A 158 -16.84 -16.57 -21.36
C PHE A 158 -16.33 -16.87 -22.78
N GLY A 159 -17.07 -17.61 -23.60
CA GLY A 159 -16.69 -17.86 -24.99
C GLY A 159 -16.83 -16.64 -25.92
N LYS A 160 -17.55 -15.58 -25.51
CA LYS A 160 -17.59 -14.30 -26.24
C LYS A 160 -16.33 -13.47 -26.05
N ASN A 161 -15.62 -13.66 -24.94
CA ASN A 161 -14.41 -12.90 -24.66
C ASN A 161 -13.29 -13.33 -25.59
N ASP A 162 -12.46 -12.37 -25.99
CA ASP A 162 -11.26 -12.67 -26.74
C ASP A 162 -10.35 -13.60 -25.92
N TYR A 163 -9.88 -14.70 -26.53
CA TYR A 163 -8.88 -15.56 -25.88
C TYR A 163 -7.52 -14.84 -25.83
N VAL A 164 -7.00 -14.64 -24.62
CA VAL A 164 -5.70 -14.02 -24.41
C VAL A 164 -4.61 -15.06 -24.62
N GLU A 165 -3.89 -14.96 -25.73
CA GLU A 165 -2.77 -15.86 -26.03
C GLU A 165 -1.59 -15.57 -25.09
N THR A 166 -1.15 -16.60 -24.37
CA THR A 166 -0.07 -16.53 -23.37
C THR A 166 0.92 -17.67 -23.57
N ASP A 167 2.21 -17.38 -23.44
CA ASP A 167 3.29 -18.35 -23.74
C ASP A 167 3.94 -18.93 -22.48
N ARG A 168 3.79 -18.24 -21.34
CA ARG A 168 4.47 -18.60 -20.09
C ARG A 168 3.54 -19.39 -19.16
N PRO A 169 4.09 -20.31 -18.35
CA PRO A 169 3.31 -21.16 -17.45
C PRO A 169 2.62 -20.36 -16.32
N LEU A 170 3.22 -19.27 -15.85
CA LEU A 170 2.63 -18.40 -14.84
C LEU A 170 2.17 -17.08 -15.48
N VAL A 171 0.86 -16.87 -15.55
CA VAL A 171 0.26 -15.64 -16.04
C VAL A 171 -0.19 -14.80 -14.85
N ILE A 172 0.52 -13.71 -14.57
CA ILE A 172 0.14 -12.76 -13.51
C ILE A 172 -0.86 -11.76 -14.09
N VAL A 173 -2.07 -11.74 -13.53
CA VAL A 173 -3.13 -10.82 -13.92
C VAL A 173 -3.19 -9.68 -12.91
N THR A 174 -2.88 -8.46 -13.36
CA THR A 174 -2.80 -7.26 -12.53
C THR A 174 -3.65 -6.12 -13.10
N ALA A 175 -3.87 -5.04 -12.35
CA ALA A 175 -4.66 -3.89 -12.78
C ALA A 175 -4.22 -2.59 -12.07
N PRO A 176 -4.56 -1.40 -12.61
CA PRO A 176 -4.38 -0.12 -11.90
C PRO A 176 -5.09 -0.03 -10.55
N GLY A 177 -6.19 -0.77 -10.37
CA GLY A 177 -6.99 -0.72 -9.15
C GLY A 177 -8.04 -1.84 -9.01
N PRO A 178 -8.84 -1.80 -7.94
CA PRO A 178 -9.94 -2.74 -7.73
C PRO A 178 -11.07 -2.51 -8.75
N GLY A 179 -11.85 -3.57 -9.01
CA GLY A 179 -13.01 -3.50 -9.92
C GLY A 179 -12.68 -3.61 -11.41
N SER A 180 -11.40 -3.74 -11.81
CA SER A 180 -11.02 -3.85 -13.22
C SER A 180 -11.30 -5.23 -13.85
N GLY A 181 -11.86 -6.20 -13.11
CA GLY A 181 -12.25 -7.52 -13.67
C GLY A 181 -11.13 -8.57 -13.73
N LYS A 182 -10.09 -8.48 -12.89
CA LYS A 182 -8.96 -9.44 -12.84
C LYS A 182 -9.41 -10.90 -12.73
N MET A 183 -10.25 -11.21 -11.74
CA MET A 183 -10.82 -12.54 -11.52
C MET A 183 -11.58 -13.04 -12.75
N ALA A 184 -12.47 -12.20 -13.32
CA ALA A 184 -13.26 -12.55 -14.50
C ALA A 184 -12.36 -12.87 -15.72
N VAL A 185 -11.26 -12.13 -15.91
CA VAL A 185 -10.26 -12.46 -16.94
C VAL A 185 -9.62 -13.82 -16.69
N CYS A 186 -9.21 -14.10 -15.45
CA CYS A 186 -8.61 -15.40 -15.11
C CYS A 186 -9.56 -16.56 -15.40
N LEU A 187 -10.82 -16.46 -14.94
CA LEU A 187 -11.84 -17.51 -15.14
C LEU A 187 -12.23 -17.67 -16.61
N SER A 188 -12.32 -16.55 -17.35
CA SER A 188 -12.54 -16.57 -18.80
C SER A 188 -11.39 -17.29 -19.52
N GLN A 189 -10.15 -17.10 -19.07
CA GLN A 189 -9.01 -17.85 -19.59
C GLN A 189 -9.11 -19.33 -19.24
N LEU A 190 -9.48 -19.70 -18.01
CA LEU A 190 -9.66 -21.11 -17.64
C LEU A 190 -10.66 -21.83 -18.56
N TYR A 191 -11.82 -21.20 -18.82
CA TYR A 191 -12.81 -21.72 -19.75
C TYR A 191 -12.24 -21.92 -21.16
N ASN A 192 -11.54 -20.90 -21.68
CA ASN A 192 -11.00 -20.93 -23.03
C ASN A 192 -9.80 -21.90 -23.21
N GLU A 193 -8.96 -22.06 -22.19
CA GLU A 193 -7.91 -23.08 -22.14
C GLU A 193 -8.53 -24.48 -22.13
N HIS A 194 -9.56 -24.69 -21.32
CA HIS A 194 -10.25 -25.97 -21.22
C HIS A 194 -10.88 -26.38 -22.57
N LYS A 195 -11.54 -25.44 -23.28
CA LYS A 195 -12.05 -25.69 -24.64
C LYS A 195 -10.95 -26.10 -25.64
N ARG A 196 -9.70 -25.74 -25.37
CA ARG A 196 -8.52 -26.06 -26.19
C ARG A 196 -7.76 -27.29 -25.69
N GLY A 197 -8.30 -28.02 -24.70
CA GLY A 197 -7.67 -29.21 -24.12
C GLY A 197 -6.49 -28.90 -23.19
N ILE A 198 -6.32 -27.64 -22.79
CA ILE A 198 -5.27 -27.21 -21.85
C ILE A 198 -5.89 -27.10 -20.46
N ARG A 199 -5.36 -27.87 -19.51
CA ARG A 199 -5.72 -27.73 -18.10
C ARG A 199 -4.90 -26.58 -17.50
N ALA A 200 -5.59 -25.62 -16.90
CA ALA A 200 -4.97 -24.47 -16.26
C ALA A 200 -5.60 -24.26 -14.87
N GLY A 201 -4.86 -23.62 -13.98
CA GLY A 201 -5.32 -23.27 -12.65
C GLY A 201 -5.61 -21.79 -12.51
N TYR A 202 -6.43 -21.44 -11.53
CA TYR A 202 -6.53 -20.08 -11.00
C TYR A 202 -6.08 -20.07 -9.55
N ALA A 203 -5.31 -19.07 -9.16
CA ALA A 203 -5.01 -18.81 -7.76
C ALA A 203 -5.04 -17.30 -7.50
N LYS A 204 -5.15 -16.93 -6.22
CA LYS A 204 -5.14 -15.55 -5.79
C LYS A 204 -3.95 -15.25 -4.89
N PHE A 205 -3.25 -14.16 -5.18
CA PHE A 205 -2.14 -13.69 -4.35
C PHE A 205 -2.48 -12.35 -3.71
N GLU A 206 -2.82 -12.42 -2.43
CA GLU A 206 -3.03 -11.28 -1.55
C GLU A 206 -2.19 -11.44 -0.29
N THR A 207 -1.61 -10.34 0.18
CA THR A 207 -0.76 -10.36 1.38
C THR A 207 -1.58 -10.29 2.66
N PHE A 208 -2.73 -9.62 2.61
CA PHE A 208 -3.60 -9.41 3.76
C PHE A 208 -5.07 -9.69 3.38
N PRO A 209 -5.89 -10.23 4.30
CA PRO A 209 -5.49 -10.68 5.64
C PRO A 209 -4.53 -11.87 5.59
N VAL A 210 -3.76 -12.06 6.66
CA VAL A 210 -2.85 -13.20 6.81
C VAL A 210 -3.66 -14.38 7.34
N TRP A 211 -3.90 -15.35 6.46
CA TRP A 211 -4.88 -16.42 6.70
C TRP A 211 -4.57 -17.30 7.90
N ASN A 212 -3.28 -17.51 8.21
CA ASN A 212 -2.83 -18.36 9.31
C ASN A 212 -2.54 -17.58 10.61
N LEU A 213 -2.86 -16.28 10.66
CA LEU A 213 -2.88 -15.50 11.92
C LEU A 213 -4.30 -15.38 12.45
N PRO A 214 -4.50 -15.30 13.78
CA PRO A 214 -5.82 -15.11 14.36
C PRO A 214 -6.55 -13.87 13.82
N LEU A 215 -7.88 -13.90 13.80
CA LEU A 215 -8.71 -12.77 13.38
C LEU A 215 -8.36 -11.48 14.13
N LYS A 216 -8.17 -11.60 15.44
CA LYS A 216 -7.86 -10.48 16.35
C LYS A 216 -6.35 -10.18 16.45
N HIS A 217 -5.53 -10.80 15.61
CA HIS A 217 -4.11 -10.49 15.58
C HIS A 217 -3.90 -9.06 15.03
N PRO A 218 -3.08 -8.20 15.66
CA PRO A 218 -2.95 -6.81 15.22
C PRO A 218 -2.52 -6.61 13.78
N VAL A 219 -1.75 -7.55 13.19
CA VAL A 219 -1.43 -7.55 11.74
C VAL A 219 -2.71 -7.54 10.89
N ASN A 220 -3.68 -8.40 11.21
CA ASN A 220 -4.96 -8.46 10.48
C ASN A 220 -5.83 -7.23 10.78
N ILE A 221 -5.86 -6.77 12.03
CA ILE A 221 -6.60 -5.55 12.42
C ILE A 221 -6.02 -4.31 11.70
N ALA A 222 -4.70 -4.22 11.54
CA ALA A 222 -4.05 -3.11 10.85
C ALA A 222 -4.40 -3.07 9.36
N TYR A 223 -4.58 -4.23 8.72
CA TYR A 223 -5.12 -4.30 7.37
C TYR A 223 -6.54 -3.77 7.30
N GLU A 224 -7.42 -4.19 8.21
CA GLU A 224 -8.80 -3.70 8.26
C GLU A 224 -8.90 -2.19 8.54
N ALA A 225 -7.96 -1.64 9.32
CA ALA A 225 -7.83 -0.21 9.53
C ALA A 225 -7.36 0.53 8.26
N ALA A 226 -6.55 -0.12 7.42
CA ALA A 226 -6.05 0.43 6.16
C ALA A 226 -7.08 0.34 5.01
N THR A 227 -8.10 -0.51 5.14
CA THR A 227 -9.21 -0.70 4.18
C THR A 227 -10.55 -0.29 4.77
N ALA A 228 -10.55 0.56 5.80
CA ALA A 228 -11.75 0.99 6.49
C ALA A 228 -12.77 1.70 5.55
N ASP A 229 -12.29 2.28 4.46
CA ASP A 229 -13.07 2.90 3.38
C ASP A 229 -13.65 1.91 2.36
N LEU A 230 -13.06 0.71 2.23
CA LEU A 230 -13.42 -0.30 1.23
C LEU A 230 -14.47 -1.31 1.70
N ASN A 231 -14.96 -1.17 2.95
CA ASN A 231 -15.89 -2.11 3.61
C ASN A 231 -15.41 -3.57 3.63
N ASP A 232 -14.11 -3.81 3.41
CA ASP A 232 -13.54 -5.14 3.59
C ASP A 232 -13.49 -5.44 5.10
N VAL A 233 -14.05 -6.58 5.49
CA VAL A 233 -14.12 -7.03 6.89
C VAL A 233 -13.50 -8.40 6.99
N ASN A 234 -12.51 -8.53 7.88
CA ASN A 234 -11.88 -9.82 8.13
C ASN A 234 -12.87 -10.75 8.83
N MET A 235 -12.85 -12.03 8.47
CA MET A 235 -13.70 -13.06 9.09
C MET A 235 -13.04 -14.43 9.04
N ILE A 236 -13.55 -15.35 9.86
CA ILE A 236 -13.17 -16.75 9.76
C ILE A 236 -13.73 -17.30 8.45
N ASP A 237 -12.90 -18.03 7.70
CA ASP A 237 -13.33 -18.78 6.53
C ASP A 237 -14.17 -20.00 6.97
N PRO A 238 -15.50 -19.97 6.80
CA PRO A 238 -16.36 -21.08 7.24
C PRO A 238 -16.11 -22.34 6.42
N PHE A 239 -15.73 -22.21 5.15
CA PHE A 239 -15.50 -23.35 4.25
C PHE A 239 -14.22 -24.09 4.62
N HIS A 240 -13.16 -23.36 4.98
CA HIS A 240 -11.91 -23.97 5.45
C HIS A 240 -12.10 -24.68 6.80
N LEU A 241 -12.90 -24.07 7.68
CA LEU A 241 -13.25 -24.67 8.97
C LEU A 241 -14.05 -25.96 8.78
N GLU A 242 -15.06 -25.97 7.90
CA GLU A 242 -15.87 -27.16 7.61
C GLU A 242 -15.03 -28.28 6.98
N ALA A 243 -14.20 -27.95 5.99
CA ALA A 243 -13.43 -28.93 5.23
C ALA A 243 -12.27 -29.55 6.03
N TYR A 244 -11.60 -28.77 6.88
CA TYR A 244 -10.34 -29.19 7.52
C TYR A 244 -10.35 -29.11 9.04
N ASN A 245 -11.43 -28.60 9.66
CA ASN A 245 -11.50 -28.29 11.10
C ASN A 245 -10.33 -27.39 11.56
N LYS A 246 -9.95 -26.43 10.72
CA LYS A 246 -8.87 -25.46 10.96
C LYS A 246 -9.39 -24.05 10.76
N ILE A 247 -9.06 -23.16 11.70
CA ILE A 247 -9.41 -21.75 11.60
C ILE A 247 -8.42 -21.09 10.64
N ALA A 248 -8.95 -20.49 9.57
CA ALA A 248 -8.24 -19.61 8.67
C ALA A 248 -9.00 -18.28 8.55
N ILE A 249 -8.27 -17.20 8.29
CA ILE A 249 -8.83 -15.86 8.15
C ILE A 249 -8.89 -15.47 6.68
N ASN A 250 -10.06 -15.00 6.28
CA ASN A 250 -10.31 -14.43 4.98
C ASN A 250 -11.10 -13.12 5.18
N TYR A 251 -11.72 -12.58 4.13
CA TYR A 251 -12.55 -11.39 4.23
C TYR A 251 -13.85 -11.60 3.47
N ASN A 252 -14.86 -10.81 3.86
CA ASN A 252 -16.26 -11.01 3.46
C ASN A 252 -16.46 -11.18 1.95
N ARG A 253 -15.82 -10.37 1.10
CA ARG A 253 -16.01 -10.42 -0.35
C ARG A 253 -15.62 -11.76 -0.96
N ASP A 254 -14.49 -12.32 -0.52
CA ASP A 254 -13.97 -13.59 -1.03
C ASP A 254 -14.79 -14.78 -0.48
N VAL A 255 -15.22 -14.71 0.78
CA VAL A 255 -16.11 -15.70 1.39
C VAL A 255 -17.48 -15.71 0.71
N GLU A 256 -18.05 -14.54 0.45
CA GLU A 256 -19.38 -14.39 -0.18
C GLU A 256 -19.37 -14.88 -1.64
N ILE A 257 -18.27 -14.67 -2.38
CA ILE A 257 -18.18 -15.06 -3.80
C ILE A 257 -17.75 -16.52 -3.99
N TYR A 258 -17.17 -17.17 -2.97
CA TYR A 258 -16.64 -18.53 -3.07
C TYR A 258 -17.66 -19.58 -3.60
N PRO A 259 -18.93 -19.61 -3.15
CA PRO A 259 -19.91 -20.57 -3.69
C PRO A 259 -20.11 -20.45 -5.19
N VAL A 260 -20.07 -19.22 -5.72
CA VAL A 260 -20.17 -18.96 -7.15
C VAL A 260 -18.92 -19.45 -7.88
N LEU A 261 -17.73 -19.19 -7.32
CA LEU A 261 -16.48 -19.70 -7.85
C LEU A 261 -16.45 -21.23 -7.88
N ASN A 262 -16.95 -21.89 -6.83
CA ASN A 262 -17.08 -23.34 -6.80
C ASN A 262 -17.90 -23.86 -7.97
N ALA A 263 -19.08 -23.28 -8.18
CA ALA A 263 -19.96 -23.68 -9.28
C ALA A 263 -19.34 -23.40 -10.66
N LEU A 264 -18.58 -22.31 -10.82
CA LEU A 264 -17.85 -22.03 -12.07
C LEU A 264 -16.74 -23.05 -12.32
N PHE A 265 -15.97 -23.44 -11.30
CA PHE A 265 -14.97 -24.49 -11.43
C PHE A 265 -15.59 -25.84 -11.79
N GLU A 266 -16.69 -26.23 -11.13
CA GLU A 266 -17.44 -27.43 -11.47
C GLU A 266 -18.02 -27.37 -12.89
N GLY A 267 -18.49 -26.21 -13.33
CA GLY A 267 -18.98 -26.01 -14.70
C GLY A 267 -17.87 -26.12 -15.77
N ILE A 268 -16.66 -25.63 -15.47
CA ILE A 268 -15.53 -25.65 -16.41
C ILE A 268 -14.83 -27.02 -16.41
N TYR A 269 -14.44 -27.54 -15.24
CA TYR A 269 -13.60 -28.74 -15.11
C TYR A 269 -14.32 -29.98 -14.58
N GLY A 270 -15.60 -29.87 -14.20
CA GLY A 270 -16.36 -30.97 -13.58
C GLY A 270 -16.11 -31.14 -12.08
N TYR A 271 -15.11 -30.45 -11.51
CA TYR A 271 -14.83 -30.42 -10.07
C TYR A 271 -14.11 -29.13 -9.69
N ASN A 272 -14.21 -28.74 -8.42
CA ASN A 272 -13.40 -27.66 -7.85
C ASN A 272 -12.20 -28.25 -7.08
N PRO A 273 -10.95 -27.87 -7.43
CA PRO A 273 -9.75 -28.29 -6.69
C PRO A 273 -9.65 -27.63 -5.30
N TYR A 274 -10.39 -26.56 -5.05
CA TYR A 274 -10.39 -25.82 -3.79
C TYR A 274 -11.58 -26.21 -2.93
N LYS A 275 -11.38 -26.28 -1.61
CA LYS A 275 -12.47 -26.47 -0.64
C LYS A 275 -12.83 -25.19 0.10
N SER A 276 -12.04 -24.14 -0.07
CA SER A 276 -12.24 -22.84 0.57
C SER A 276 -11.53 -21.72 -0.20
N PRO A 277 -11.90 -20.44 -0.01
CA PRO A 277 -11.14 -19.32 -0.54
C PRO A 277 -9.72 -19.25 0.06
N THR A 278 -9.49 -19.78 1.27
CA THR A 278 -8.14 -19.97 1.81
C THR A 278 -7.28 -20.88 0.92
N ASP A 279 -7.83 -22.00 0.42
CA ASP A 279 -7.09 -22.89 -0.49
C ASP A 279 -6.79 -22.23 -1.84
N MET A 280 -7.67 -21.33 -2.29
CA MET A 280 -7.48 -20.55 -3.52
C MET A 280 -6.30 -19.57 -3.41
N GLY A 281 -6.01 -19.12 -2.18
CA GLY A 281 -4.87 -18.30 -1.86
C GLY A 281 -3.53 -19.05 -2.01
N VAL A 282 -2.46 -18.30 -2.25
CA VAL A 282 -1.07 -18.82 -2.25
C VAL A 282 -0.16 -18.08 -1.27
N ASN A 283 -0.71 -17.33 -0.32
CA ASN A 283 0.07 -16.45 0.54
C ASN A 283 0.81 -17.23 1.65
N MET A 284 2.12 -17.01 1.75
CA MET A 284 3.01 -17.63 2.74
C MET A 284 3.55 -16.65 3.79
N VAL A 285 3.07 -15.39 3.78
CA VAL A 285 3.65 -14.30 4.60
C VAL A 285 3.64 -14.62 6.10
N GLY A 286 2.60 -15.26 6.64
CA GLY A 286 2.51 -15.53 8.08
C GLY A 286 3.56 -16.51 8.60
N PHE A 287 4.08 -17.40 7.74
CA PHE A 287 5.16 -18.33 8.11
C PHE A 287 6.55 -17.67 8.17
N CYS A 288 6.63 -16.41 7.76
CA CYS A 288 7.88 -15.64 7.67
C CYS A 288 7.99 -14.59 8.78
N ILE A 289 7.02 -14.52 9.68
CA ILE A 289 7.14 -13.73 10.91
C ILE A 289 8.17 -14.42 11.80
N SER A 290 9.29 -13.74 12.03
CA SER A 290 10.40 -14.22 12.86
C SER A 290 10.27 -13.79 14.33
N ASP A 291 9.57 -12.67 14.58
CA ASP A 291 9.23 -12.19 15.93
C ASP A 291 7.85 -11.54 15.90
N ASP A 292 6.89 -12.26 16.47
CA ASP A 292 5.48 -11.86 16.55
C ASP A 292 5.28 -10.58 17.35
N SER A 293 6.07 -10.37 18.42
CA SER A 293 5.94 -9.21 19.30
C SER A 293 6.29 -7.90 18.59
N ILE A 294 7.29 -7.94 17.71
CA ILE A 294 7.69 -6.80 16.88
C ILE A 294 6.60 -6.47 15.85
N CYS A 295 6.02 -7.49 15.20
CA CYS A 295 4.92 -7.32 14.26
C CYS A 295 3.63 -6.82 14.92
N ASP A 296 3.32 -7.30 16.13
CA ASP A 296 2.21 -6.84 16.97
C ASP A 296 2.34 -5.34 17.29
N GLU A 297 3.50 -4.91 17.83
CA GLU A 297 3.75 -3.50 18.18
C GLU A 297 3.70 -2.59 16.94
N ALA A 298 4.30 -3.03 15.83
CA ALA A 298 4.35 -2.27 14.60
C ALA A 298 2.94 -2.09 13.97
N SER A 299 2.13 -3.13 14.04
CA SER A 299 0.74 -3.13 13.57
C SER A 299 -0.16 -2.23 14.42
N LYS A 300 -0.02 -2.25 15.75
CA LYS A 300 -0.72 -1.31 16.65
C LYS A 300 -0.40 0.15 16.34
N ASN A 301 0.88 0.45 16.04
CA ASN A 301 1.29 1.77 15.60
C ASN A 301 0.69 2.17 14.24
N GLU A 302 0.54 1.22 13.31
CA GLU A 302 -0.12 1.47 12.03
C GLU A 302 -1.62 1.76 12.20
N ILE A 303 -2.32 1.04 13.08
CA ILE A 303 -3.73 1.31 13.40
C ILE A 303 -3.92 2.76 13.89
N ILE A 304 -3.05 3.21 14.80
CA ILE A 304 -3.07 4.61 15.30
C ILE A 304 -2.79 5.61 14.18
N ARG A 305 -1.89 5.27 13.25
CA ARG A 305 -1.60 6.12 12.10
C ARG A 305 -2.81 6.27 11.18
N ARG A 306 -3.53 5.17 10.90
CA ARG A 306 -4.75 5.21 10.06
C ARG A 306 -5.84 6.05 10.71
N TYR A 307 -5.97 5.99 12.03
CA TYR A 307 -6.86 6.89 12.76
C TYR A 307 -6.51 8.37 12.53
N TYR A 308 -5.24 8.76 12.74
CA TYR A 308 -4.83 10.15 12.53
C TYR A 308 -4.94 10.59 11.07
N GLU A 309 -4.67 9.70 10.11
CA GLU A 309 -4.88 9.96 8.69
C GLU A 309 -6.36 10.26 8.39
N ALA A 310 -7.28 9.43 8.89
CA ALA A 310 -8.72 9.60 8.71
C ALA A 310 -9.24 10.88 9.39
N THR A 311 -8.81 11.19 10.61
CA THR A 311 -9.23 12.42 11.31
C THR A 311 -8.67 13.68 10.65
N ASN A 312 -7.45 13.62 10.07
CA ASN A 312 -6.87 14.74 9.35
C ASN A 312 -7.62 15.01 8.04
N LYS A 313 -8.05 13.95 7.32
CA LYS A 313 -8.96 14.11 6.16
C LYS A 313 -10.26 14.80 6.58
N MET A 314 -10.87 14.38 7.69
CA MET A 314 -12.09 15.01 8.21
C MET A 314 -11.88 16.49 8.55
N ALA A 315 -10.78 16.82 9.22
CA ALA A 315 -10.42 18.21 9.54
C ALA A 315 -10.17 19.08 8.30
N MET A 316 -9.82 18.47 7.16
CA MET A 316 -9.72 19.12 5.85
C MET A 316 -11.04 19.11 5.05
N GLY A 317 -12.15 18.66 5.65
CA GLY A 317 -13.49 18.71 5.05
C GLY A 317 -13.96 17.42 4.40
N ALA A 318 -13.28 16.28 4.59
CA ALA A 318 -13.77 15.00 4.10
C ALA A 318 -14.99 14.50 4.91
N CYS A 319 -15.96 13.89 4.23
CA CYS A 319 -17.11 13.24 4.85
C CYS A 319 -16.82 11.74 5.10
N ASN A 320 -15.99 11.43 6.09
CA ASN A 320 -15.49 10.06 6.34
C ASN A 320 -15.73 9.58 7.79
N GLU A 321 -16.84 9.98 8.40
CA GLU A 321 -17.19 9.58 9.77
C GLU A 321 -17.28 8.05 9.94
N ALA A 322 -17.80 7.34 8.94
CA ALA A 322 -17.86 5.88 8.95
C ALA A 322 -16.46 5.21 9.01
N GLU A 323 -15.48 5.75 8.27
CA GLU A 323 -14.08 5.29 8.29
C GLU A 323 -13.50 5.43 9.70
N ILE A 324 -13.70 6.61 10.32
CA ILE A 324 -13.19 6.91 11.67
C ILE A 324 -13.83 6.00 12.71
N ASN A 325 -15.16 5.86 12.69
CA ASN A 325 -15.90 5.02 13.63
C ASN A 325 -15.46 3.55 13.53
N LYS A 326 -15.25 3.04 12.31
CA LYS A 326 -14.71 1.68 12.10
C LYS A 326 -13.32 1.55 12.72
N ILE A 327 -12.41 2.50 12.48
CA ILE A 327 -11.06 2.45 13.06
C ILE A 327 -11.10 2.53 14.61
N GLN A 328 -12.02 3.31 15.20
CA GLN A 328 -12.20 3.35 16.65
C GLN A 328 -12.68 2.02 17.24
N LEU A 329 -13.51 1.26 16.53
CA LEU A 329 -13.85 -0.10 16.95
C LEU A 329 -12.63 -1.02 16.92
N LEU A 330 -11.75 -0.87 15.92
CA LEU A 330 -10.51 -1.63 15.81
C LEU A 330 -9.51 -1.28 16.93
N PHE A 331 -9.52 -0.05 17.44
CA PHE A 331 -8.74 0.31 18.65
C PHE A 331 -9.15 -0.53 19.85
N ASN A 332 -10.46 -0.70 20.07
CA ASN A 332 -10.98 -1.53 21.16
C ASN A 332 -10.60 -2.99 20.98
N GLN A 333 -10.64 -3.51 19.75
CA GLN A 333 -10.22 -4.89 19.45
C GLN A 333 -8.73 -5.09 19.69
N ALA A 334 -7.89 -4.14 19.30
CA ALA A 334 -6.44 -4.16 19.51
C ALA A 334 -6.02 -3.76 20.94
N ARG A 335 -6.97 -3.30 21.77
CA ARG A 335 -6.77 -2.81 23.15
C ARG A 335 -5.76 -1.67 23.24
N ILE A 336 -5.87 -0.70 22.34
CA ILE A 336 -4.99 0.47 22.28
C ILE A 336 -5.78 1.77 22.27
N THR A 337 -5.11 2.84 22.66
CA THR A 337 -5.55 4.23 22.45
C THR A 337 -4.45 4.99 21.72
N THR A 338 -4.68 6.28 21.41
CA THR A 338 -3.62 7.12 20.83
C THR A 338 -2.40 7.26 21.75
N ASP A 339 -2.57 7.04 23.07
CA ASP A 339 -1.50 7.12 24.06
C ASP A 339 -0.54 5.93 24.02
N TYR A 340 -0.91 4.83 23.35
CA TYR A 340 0.01 3.71 23.11
C TYR A 340 1.27 4.16 22.34
N ARG A 341 1.12 5.17 21.47
CA ARG A 341 2.22 5.77 20.72
C ARG A 341 2.94 6.82 21.58
N LYS A 342 4.15 6.51 22.06
CA LYS A 342 4.95 7.38 22.95
C LYS A 342 5.09 8.82 22.47
N VAL A 343 5.34 9.02 21.17
CA VAL A 343 5.51 10.37 20.60
C VAL A 343 4.22 11.19 20.61
N THR A 344 3.05 10.56 20.59
CA THR A 344 1.77 11.25 20.77
C THR A 344 1.67 11.85 22.16
N VAL A 345 1.96 11.04 23.18
CA VAL A 345 1.94 11.50 24.58
C VAL A 345 2.98 12.60 24.81
N ALA A 346 4.20 12.40 24.32
CA ALA A 346 5.30 13.36 24.49
C ALA A 346 5.01 14.72 23.84
N ALA A 347 4.51 14.73 22.61
CA ALA A 347 4.17 15.98 21.91
C ALA A 347 3.00 16.70 22.58
N LYS A 348 1.96 15.98 23.03
CA LYS A 348 0.82 16.56 23.76
C LYS A 348 1.23 17.13 25.12
N ARG A 349 2.11 16.44 25.86
CA ARG A 349 2.67 16.96 27.13
C ARG A 349 3.44 18.25 26.88
N PHE A 350 4.31 18.25 25.87
CA PHE A 350 5.14 19.42 25.55
C PHE A 350 4.33 20.63 25.08
N LEU A 351 3.22 20.41 24.36
CA LEU A 351 2.25 21.45 24.04
C LEU A 351 1.65 22.09 25.31
N LYS A 352 1.28 21.28 26.31
CA LYS A 352 0.73 21.79 27.57
C LYS A 352 1.76 22.58 28.38
N GLU A 353 3.01 22.13 28.38
CA GLU A 353 4.11 22.79 29.11
C GLU A 353 4.54 24.12 28.46
N THR A 354 4.61 24.15 27.13
CA THR A 354 5.13 25.32 26.39
C THR A 354 4.03 26.27 25.91
N ASN A 355 2.76 25.82 25.87
CA ASN A 355 1.66 26.52 25.22
C ASN A 355 1.89 26.83 23.72
N HIS A 356 2.85 26.14 23.09
CA HIS A 356 3.21 26.30 21.69
C HIS A 356 3.02 24.98 20.94
N THR A 357 2.68 25.08 19.64
CA THR A 357 2.57 23.88 18.79
C THR A 357 3.84 23.06 18.92
N SER A 358 3.69 21.76 19.14
CA SER A 358 4.76 20.89 19.57
C SER A 358 4.87 19.67 18.68
N SER A 359 6.02 19.02 18.75
CA SER A 359 6.30 17.82 18.00
C SER A 359 7.30 16.95 18.75
N ALA A 360 7.24 15.65 18.53
CA ALA A 360 8.14 14.69 19.14
C ALA A 360 8.55 13.61 18.13
N ILE A 361 9.76 13.06 18.30
CA ILE A 361 10.24 11.90 17.56
C ILE A 361 10.83 10.87 18.54
N GLU A 362 10.64 9.60 18.24
CA GLU A 362 11.30 8.47 18.91
C GLU A 362 12.38 7.93 17.99
N LEU A 363 13.63 7.93 18.49
CA LEU A 363 14.81 7.42 17.81
C LEU A 363 14.91 5.89 17.96
N GLU A 364 15.83 5.28 17.20
CA GLU A 364 16.00 3.82 17.20
C GLU A 364 16.38 3.23 18.57
N ASP A 365 17.06 4.01 19.41
CA ASP A 365 17.43 3.65 20.79
C ASP A 365 16.28 3.84 21.80
N GLY A 366 15.11 4.31 21.34
CA GLY A 366 13.96 4.63 22.17
C GLY A 366 13.99 6.02 22.81
N THR A 367 15.03 6.82 22.56
CA THR A 367 15.12 8.20 23.03
C THR A 367 14.02 9.04 22.38
N VAL A 368 13.27 9.78 23.19
CA VAL A 368 12.23 10.70 22.71
C VAL A 368 12.74 12.14 22.78
N ILE A 369 12.76 12.82 21.64
CA ILE A 369 13.14 14.22 21.52
C ILE A 369 11.91 15.04 21.18
N CYS A 370 11.71 16.13 21.90
CA CYS A 370 10.63 17.08 21.67
C CYS A 370 11.14 18.41 21.10
N ALA A 371 10.26 19.13 20.42
CA ALA A 371 10.46 20.51 20.00
C ALA A 371 9.13 21.25 19.95
N HIS A 372 9.18 22.57 20.10
CA HIS A 372 8.03 23.46 19.98
C HIS A 372 8.31 24.54 18.94
N SER A 373 7.25 25.17 18.44
CA SER A 373 7.36 26.35 17.57
C SER A 373 7.93 27.55 18.34
N SER A 374 8.76 28.33 17.66
CA SER A 374 9.25 29.64 18.10
C SER A 374 8.87 30.72 17.08
N ASP A 375 9.37 31.94 17.24
CA ASP A 375 9.19 33.02 16.25
C ASP A 375 9.94 32.74 14.95
N LEU A 376 11.04 31.98 15.02
CA LEU A 376 11.90 31.67 13.88
C LEU A 376 11.49 30.36 13.19
N LEU A 377 11.10 29.34 13.95
CA LEU A 377 10.95 27.96 13.46
C LEU A 377 9.57 27.38 13.75
N GLY A 378 9.02 26.64 12.78
CA GLY A 378 7.92 25.72 13.05
C GLY A 378 8.37 24.55 13.94
N CYS A 379 7.42 23.90 14.63
CA CYS A 379 7.74 22.77 15.51
C CYS A 379 8.46 21.61 14.77
N SER A 380 8.05 21.30 13.54
CA SER A 380 8.66 20.29 12.67
C SER A 380 10.12 20.60 12.31
N ALA A 381 10.40 21.86 11.97
CA ALA A 381 11.74 22.36 11.66
C ALA A 381 12.65 22.34 12.91
N ALA A 382 12.13 22.81 14.04
CA ALA A 382 12.83 22.77 15.32
C ALA A 382 13.14 21.33 15.76
N LEU A 383 12.21 20.38 15.52
CA LEU A 383 12.41 18.98 15.81
C LEU A 383 13.59 18.39 15.04
N LEU A 384 13.63 18.60 13.72
CA LEU A 384 14.74 18.10 12.90
C LEU A 384 16.08 18.64 13.38
N LEU A 385 16.17 19.94 13.70
CA LEU A 385 17.39 20.55 14.24
C LEU A 385 17.81 19.92 15.56
N ASN A 386 16.88 19.79 16.52
CA ASN A 386 17.18 19.21 17.82
C ASN A 386 17.68 17.76 17.70
N VAL A 387 17.06 17.00 16.82
CA VAL A 387 17.38 15.59 16.60
C VAL A 387 18.73 15.42 15.92
N MET A 388 18.99 16.18 14.85
CA MET A 388 20.28 16.15 14.17
C MET A 388 21.42 16.56 15.11
N LYS A 389 21.19 17.57 15.96
CA LYS A 389 22.17 17.97 16.99
C LYS A 389 22.42 16.86 18.00
N TYR A 390 21.37 16.26 18.54
CA TYR A 390 21.48 15.15 19.48
C TYR A 390 22.28 13.98 18.89
N LEU A 391 21.93 13.54 17.68
CA LEU A 391 22.59 12.43 16.99
C LEU A 391 24.06 12.74 16.63
N ALA A 392 24.40 14.01 16.42
CA ALA A 392 25.76 14.47 16.13
C ALA A 392 26.59 14.78 17.39
N GLY A 393 26.02 14.63 18.59
CA GLY A 393 26.69 15.00 19.84
C GLY A 393 26.90 16.51 20.02
N ILE A 394 26.10 17.33 19.33
CA ILE A 394 26.19 18.79 19.37
C ILE A 394 25.36 19.30 20.55
N ASN A 395 25.94 20.20 21.34
CA ASN A 395 25.26 20.82 22.48
C ASN A 395 23.93 21.49 22.07
N HIS A 396 22.86 21.24 22.82
CA HIS A 396 21.54 21.80 22.57
C HIS A 396 21.51 23.34 22.56
N GLU A 397 22.39 24.01 23.30
CA GLU A 397 22.44 25.48 23.32
C GLU A 397 23.15 26.08 22.09
N LEU A 398 23.93 25.28 21.35
CA LEU A 398 24.66 25.76 20.18
C LEU A 398 23.69 26.07 19.03
N ARG A 399 23.63 27.33 18.59
CA ARG A 399 22.83 27.73 17.43
C ARG A 399 23.58 27.40 16.14
N LEU A 400 23.05 26.44 15.37
CA LEU A 400 23.63 26.06 14.07
C LEU A 400 23.34 27.07 12.98
N ILE A 401 22.16 27.69 13.00
CA ILE A 401 21.77 28.70 12.01
C ILE A 401 21.81 30.06 12.71
N PRO A 402 22.70 30.97 12.29
CA PRO A 402 22.76 32.31 12.85
C PRO A 402 21.50 33.09 12.46
N GLN A 403 21.03 33.95 13.36
CA GLN A 403 19.81 34.74 13.14
C GLN A 403 19.91 35.64 11.89
N SER A 404 21.10 36.15 11.58
CA SER A 404 21.38 36.94 10.37
C SER A 404 21.13 36.20 9.05
N MET A 405 21.12 34.86 9.05
CA MET A 405 20.74 34.05 7.88
C MET A 405 19.23 33.78 7.83
N ILE A 406 18.54 33.83 8.97
CA ILE A 406 17.10 33.55 9.08
C ILE A 406 16.29 34.79 8.66
N GLU A 407 16.66 35.97 9.18
CA GLU A 407 15.91 37.22 8.95
C GLU A 407 15.68 37.57 7.47
N PRO A 408 16.66 37.45 6.55
CA PRO A 408 16.43 37.72 5.14
C PRO A 408 15.41 36.77 4.49
N ILE A 409 15.39 35.50 4.93
CA ILE A 409 14.41 34.50 4.47
C ILE A 409 13.02 34.91 4.95
N GLN A 410 12.87 35.25 6.23
CA GLN A 410 11.60 35.71 6.79
C GLN A 410 11.10 36.99 6.12
N HIS A 411 11.99 37.97 5.92
CA HIS A 411 11.69 39.22 5.21
C HIS A 411 11.20 38.94 3.79
N THR A 412 11.85 38.02 3.08
CA THR A 412 11.42 37.61 1.73
C THR A 412 10.03 36.99 1.74
N LYS A 413 9.76 36.09 2.68
CA LYS A 413 8.44 35.44 2.83
C LYS A 413 7.35 36.46 3.07
N ILE A 414 7.53 37.38 4.02
CA ILE A 414 6.50 38.34 4.40
C ILE A 414 6.36 39.45 3.35
N ASN A 415 7.46 40.13 3.02
CA ASN A 415 7.41 41.40 2.30
C ASN A 415 7.42 41.24 0.77
N TYR A 416 8.00 40.16 0.24
CA TYR A 416 8.06 39.93 -1.22
C TYR A 416 7.09 38.85 -1.69
N LEU A 417 6.89 37.79 -0.90
CA LEU A 417 6.03 36.65 -1.26
C LEU A 417 4.63 36.71 -0.62
N GLY A 418 4.34 37.72 0.22
CA GLY A 418 3.03 37.93 0.83
C GLY A 418 2.60 36.82 1.79
N SER A 419 3.54 36.03 2.31
CA SER A 419 3.26 34.96 3.27
C SER A 419 2.94 35.57 4.64
N ARG A 420 1.90 35.05 5.30
CA ARG A 420 1.54 35.45 6.67
C ARG A 420 2.39 34.79 7.75
N ASN A 421 2.97 33.63 7.45
CA ASN A 421 3.79 32.88 8.38
C ASN A 421 5.29 33.17 8.16
N PRO A 422 5.97 33.87 9.09
CA PRO A 422 7.39 34.17 8.99
C PRO A 422 8.28 32.95 9.26
N ARG A 423 7.75 31.90 9.89
CA ARG A 423 8.56 30.78 10.37
C ARG A 423 9.16 29.99 9.22
N LEU A 424 10.37 29.48 9.43
CA LEU A 424 11.02 28.63 8.45
C LEU A 424 10.38 27.23 8.45
N HIS A 425 10.19 26.70 7.25
CA HIS A 425 9.83 25.31 7.01
C HIS A 425 11.05 24.41 7.06
N THR A 426 10.80 23.10 7.12
CA THR A 426 11.85 22.08 7.22
C THR A 426 12.81 22.08 6.04
N ASP A 427 12.34 22.34 4.82
CA ASP A 427 13.17 22.46 3.63
C ASP A 427 14.09 23.69 3.68
N GLU A 428 13.56 24.86 4.07
CA GLU A 428 14.33 26.10 4.24
C GLU A 428 15.45 25.92 5.28
N VAL A 429 15.16 25.23 6.40
CA VAL A 429 16.15 24.90 7.42
C VAL A 429 17.23 23.95 6.89
N LEU A 430 16.86 22.91 6.16
CA LEU A 430 17.82 21.96 5.59
C LEU A 430 18.71 22.62 4.53
N VAL A 431 18.15 23.51 3.71
CA VAL A 431 18.92 24.30 2.74
C VAL A 431 19.89 25.24 3.46
N ALA A 432 19.44 25.97 4.49
CA ALA A 432 20.30 26.85 5.26
C ALA A 432 21.47 26.10 5.92
N LEU A 433 21.20 24.94 6.53
CA LEU A 433 22.25 24.08 7.07
C LEU A 433 23.20 23.58 5.99
N SER A 434 22.69 23.22 4.81
CA SER A 434 23.52 22.75 3.70
C SER A 434 24.50 23.82 3.23
N VAL A 435 24.05 25.08 3.14
CA VAL A 435 24.93 26.22 2.80
C VAL A 435 25.98 26.44 3.88
N LEU A 436 25.59 26.37 5.16
CA LEU A 436 26.52 26.55 6.28
C LEU A 436 27.53 25.41 6.43
N SER A 437 27.18 24.19 5.99
CA SER A 437 28.02 23.01 6.13
C SER A 437 29.37 23.07 5.40
N GLU A 438 29.53 24.01 4.45
CA GLU A 438 30.80 24.27 3.79
C GLU A 438 31.84 24.85 4.76
N ASN A 439 31.41 25.69 5.70
CA ASN A 439 32.28 26.45 6.60
C ASN A 439 32.07 26.14 8.10
N ASP A 440 31.04 25.36 8.45
CA ASP A 440 30.74 24.94 9.82
C ASP A 440 30.65 23.41 9.94
N GLU A 441 31.61 22.83 10.64
CA GLU A 441 31.69 21.39 10.88
C GLU A 441 30.47 20.84 11.65
N ASN A 442 29.86 21.63 12.53
CA ASN A 442 28.67 21.20 13.27
C ASN A 442 27.47 21.07 12.34
N CYS A 443 27.31 22.01 11.39
CA CYS A 443 26.25 21.93 10.37
C CYS A 443 26.42 20.69 9.49
N ARG A 444 27.66 20.39 9.06
CA ARG A 444 27.99 19.17 8.31
C ARG A 444 27.66 17.90 9.10
N LYS A 445 28.14 17.79 10.34
CA LYS A 445 27.87 16.65 11.23
C LYS A 445 26.39 16.43 11.47
N ALA A 446 25.60 17.51 11.62
CA ALA A 446 24.16 17.44 11.79
C ALA A 446 23.47 16.83 10.55
N LEU A 447 23.81 17.29 9.34
CA LEU A 447 23.22 16.79 8.10
C LEU A 447 23.56 15.32 7.82
N GLU A 448 24.77 14.88 8.17
CA GLU A 448 25.20 13.48 8.04
C GLU A 448 24.32 12.52 8.88
N GLN A 449 23.53 13.02 9.85
CA GLN A 449 22.63 12.21 10.67
C GLN A 449 21.27 11.94 10.01
N LEU A 450 20.88 12.66 8.96
CA LEU A 450 19.57 12.51 8.32
C LEU A 450 19.20 11.06 7.93
N PRO A 451 20.12 10.21 7.41
CA PRO A 451 19.79 8.82 7.10
C PRO A 451 19.32 8.00 8.30
N LYS A 452 19.75 8.34 9.52
CA LYS A 452 19.37 7.65 10.76
C LYS A 452 17.92 7.90 11.18
N LEU A 453 17.24 8.87 10.55
CA LEU A 453 15.84 9.19 10.86
C LEU A 453 14.84 8.25 10.17
N ARG A 454 15.30 7.45 9.19
CA ARG A 454 14.43 6.54 8.45
C ARG A 454 13.82 5.50 9.38
N GLY A 455 12.51 5.35 9.33
CA GLY A 455 11.75 4.42 10.17
C GLY A 455 11.35 4.98 11.54
N CYS A 456 11.95 6.11 11.97
CA CYS A 456 11.59 6.76 13.24
C CYS A 456 10.12 7.20 13.25
N GLN A 457 9.52 7.19 14.43
CA GLN A 457 8.14 7.56 14.65
C GLN A 457 8.09 9.02 15.10
N ALA A 458 7.28 9.85 14.45
CA ALA A 458 7.08 11.25 14.85
C ALA A 458 5.61 11.58 15.04
N HIS A 459 5.33 12.59 15.86
CA HIS A 459 4.00 13.16 16.04
C HIS A 459 4.06 14.69 16.15
N CYS A 460 3.11 15.39 15.55
CA CYS A 460 2.94 16.84 15.67
C CYS A 460 1.55 17.16 16.24
N THR A 461 1.47 18.15 17.12
CA THR A 461 0.19 18.59 17.71
C THR A 461 -0.64 19.48 16.76
N VAL A 462 -0.24 19.59 15.51
CA VAL A 462 -0.87 20.39 14.47
C VAL A 462 -0.59 19.76 13.12
N MET A 463 -1.53 19.90 12.17
CA MET A 463 -1.29 19.47 10.80
C MET A 463 -0.17 20.31 10.17
N LEU A 464 0.80 19.62 9.58
CA LEU A 464 1.94 20.23 8.91
C LEU A 464 1.57 20.68 7.49
N SER A 465 2.31 21.64 6.94
CA SER A 465 2.15 22.03 5.53
C SER A 465 2.59 20.88 4.61
N ASP A 466 2.11 20.90 3.37
CA ASP A 466 2.51 19.91 2.35
C ASP A 466 4.03 19.84 2.16
N VAL A 467 4.71 20.97 2.28
CA VAL A 467 6.17 21.06 2.21
C VAL A 467 6.82 20.22 3.31
N ASP A 468 6.43 20.44 4.56
CA ASP A 468 6.97 19.72 5.71
C ASP A 468 6.62 18.22 5.66
N GLN A 469 5.39 17.87 5.29
CA GLN A 469 4.98 16.48 5.14
C GLN A 469 5.81 15.75 4.07
N LYS A 470 6.10 16.41 2.93
CA LYS A 470 6.94 15.85 1.87
C LYS A 470 8.37 15.62 2.34
N ILE A 471 8.95 16.52 3.13
CA ILE A 471 10.30 16.35 3.68
C ILE A 471 10.34 15.15 4.63
N PHE A 472 9.42 15.06 5.59
CA PHE A 472 9.34 13.91 6.51
C PHE A 472 9.16 12.58 5.75
N LYS A 473 8.33 12.57 4.70
CA LYS A 473 8.16 11.40 3.83
C LYS A 473 9.45 11.01 3.11
N LYS A 474 10.20 11.98 2.56
CA LYS A 474 11.50 11.73 1.89
C LYS A 474 12.55 11.17 2.86
N LEU A 475 12.57 11.67 4.09
CA LEU A 475 13.42 11.17 5.17
C LEU A 475 12.99 9.78 5.67
N GLY A 476 11.81 9.29 5.27
CA GLY A 476 11.26 8.02 5.72
C GLY A 476 10.79 8.05 7.18
N ILE A 477 10.47 9.23 7.70
CA ILE A 477 9.94 9.40 9.06
C ILE A 477 8.43 9.13 9.02
N ASN A 478 7.98 8.29 9.95
CA ASN A 478 6.57 7.93 10.10
C ASN A 478 5.84 8.99 10.93
N LEU A 479 5.32 10.02 10.25
CA LEU A 479 4.64 11.16 10.86
C LEU A 479 3.14 10.90 11.09
N THR A 480 2.63 11.30 12.25
CA THR A 480 1.20 11.53 12.52
C THR A 480 0.99 12.96 13.03
N CYS A 481 -0.22 13.51 12.84
CA CYS A 481 -0.56 14.85 13.31
C CYS A 481 -1.91 14.84 14.01
N GLU A 482 -2.08 15.63 15.07
CA GLU A 482 -3.40 15.98 15.59
C GLU A 482 -4.22 16.71 14.51
N PRO A 483 -5.55 16.51 14.47
CA PRO A 483 -6.45 17.10 13.46
C PRO A 483 -6.75 18.58 13.72
N VAL A 484 -5.69 19.37 13.93
CA VAL A 484 -5.73 20.81 14.18
C VAL A 484 -5.21 21.53 12.94
N VAL A 485 -6.08 22.28 12.28
CA VAL A 485 -5.72 23.14 11.14
C VAL A 485 -5.01 24.39 11.67
N LYS A 486 -3.88 24.76 11.07
CA LYS A 486 -3.24 26.05 11.36
C LYS A 486 -4.17 27.17 10.88
N LYS A 487 -4.49 28.12 11.75
CA LYS A 487 -5.21 29.33 11.34
C LYS A 487 -4.34 30.10 10.32
N PRO A 488 -4.91 30.58 9.22
CA PRO A 488 -4.19 31.23 8.13
C PRO A 488 -3.55 32.57 8.50
#